data_AF-A0A960ENT4-F1
#
_entry.id   AF-A0A960ENT4-F1
#
_cell.length_a   1.000
_cell.length_b   1.000
_cell.length_c   1.000
_cell.angle_alpha   90.00
_cell.angle_beta   90.00
_cell.angle_gamma   90.00
#
_symmetry.space_group_name_H-M   'P 1'
#
loop_
_entity.id
_entity.type
_entity.pdbx_description
1 polymer ?
#
loop_
_entity_poly.entity_id
_entity_poly.type
_entity_poly.pdbx_seq_one_letter_code
_entity_poly.pdbx_strand_id
1 'polypeptide(L)'
;MSRRSRNETRSLFLEAGSRLLVGYSFQQLARPITIEKLCSEVGLTHGAFYFHWSSKRAFDADLLDYLTTATQEQDNADSVEAEIMPATEQQDFDLLGTSVRTAALATWDFLVTDPTLRAQVLMSSLDGDGAKHGVRNLYDSIVATYQPVYESWADSLALEPRPPFTWRKIALSLAIISEVFVTVGNFGFDARDPEDRTGVDGDGSDAVESVRSTYANVIMGLVPTMLRPIGGGDPNQADAENLHTLAAAANAGTAEEFADSFLEYLTGVARAAAADISDR
;
A
#
# COMPACT_ATOMS: atom_id res chain seq x y z
N MET A 1 42.28 7.33 11.54
CA MET A 1 40.85 7.43 11.17
C MET A 1 40.74 7.30 9.67
N SER A 2 40.15 6.20 9.17
CA SER A 2 39.91 6.02 7.73
C SER A 2 38.86 7.02 7.26
N ARG A 3 39.10 7.70 6.13
CA ARG A 3 38.15 8.64 5.55
C ARG A 3 37.01 7.83 4.94
N ARG A 4 35.78 7.99 5.45
CA ARG A 4 34.60 7.31 4.88
C ARG A 4 34.45 7.64 3.41
N SER A 5 34.02 6.66 2.63
CA SER A 5 33.73 6.87 1.21
C SER A 5 32.47 7.73 1.03
N ARG A 6 32.31 8.31 -0.16
CA ARG A 6 31.11 9.09 -0.51
C ARG A 6 29.85 8.24 -0.38
N ASN A 7 29.91 6.98 -0.80
CA ASN A 7 28.75 6.10 -0.76
C ASN A 7 28.39 5.72 0.67
N GLU A 8 29.37 5.43 1.53
CA GLU A 8 29.13 5.17 2.96
C GLU A 8 28.43 6.33 3.65
N THR A 9 28.84 7.57 3.36
CA THR A 9 28.23 8.75 3.99
C THR A 9 26.78 8.94 3.54
N ARG A 10 26.50 8.71 2.25
CA ARG A 10 25.13 8.73 1.70
C ARG A 10 24.26 7.66 2.35
N SER A 11 24.75 6.42 2.44
CA SER A 11 24.01 5.31 3.06
C SER A 11 23.68 5.57 4.52
N LEU A 12 24.61 6.12 5.30
CA LEU A 12 24.35 6.47 6.71
C LEU A 12 23.18 7.43 6.90
N PHE A 13 23.07 8.43 6.03
CA PHE A 13 21.94 9.37 6.05
C PHE A 13 20.62 8.69 5.65
N LEU A 14 20.62 7.80 4.64
CA LEU A 14 19.43 7.05 4.24
C LEU A 14 18.98 6.06 5.33
N GLU A 15 19.90 5.31 5.91
CA GLU A 15 19.65 4.42 7.05
C GLU A 15 19.10 5.18 8.26
N ALA A 16 19.66 6.35 8.58
CA ALA A 16 19.15 7.20 9.65
C ALA A 16 17.74 7.73 9.34
N GLY A 17 17.47 8.15 8.10
CA GLY A 17 16.14 8.55 7.66
C GLY A 17 15.13 7.41 7.83
N SER A 18 15.50 6.20 7.40
CA SER A 18 14.67 4.99 7.53
C SER A 18 14.38 4.67 9.00
N ARG A 19 15.41 4.63 9.87
CA ARG A 19 15.22 4.39 11.31
C ARG A 19 14.33 5.44 11.96
N LEU A 20 14.48 6.71 11.58
CA LEU A 20 13.64 7.79 12.10
C LEU A 20 12.17 7.56 11.71
N LEU A 21 11.88 7.20 10.46
CA LEU A 21 10.51 6.92 10.02
C LEU A 21 9.91 5.69 10.69
N VAL A 22 10.67 4.60 10.76
CA VAL A 22 10.26 3.35 11.43
C VAL A 22 9.95 3.58 12.92
N GLY A 23 10.69 4.47 13.57
CA GLY A 23 10.53 4.78 14.98
C GLY A 23 9.43 5.80 15.30
N TYR A 24 8.82 6.44 14.29
CA TYR A 24 7.75 7.39 14.54
C TYR A 24 6.39 6.70 14.67
N SER A 25 5.51 7.24 15.50
CA SER A 25 4.07 6.94 15.41
C SER A 25 3.45 7.63 14.19
N PHE A 26 2.28 7.17 13.73
CA PHE A 26 1.58 7.81 12.60
C PHE A 26 1.31 9.30 12.85
N GLN A 27 0.99 9.68 14.09
CA GLN A 27 0.86 11.09 14.49
C GLN A 27 2.18 11.88 14.38
N GLN A 28 3.31 11.25 14.69
CA GLN A 28 4.64 11.85 14.58
C GLN A 28 5.12 11.92 13.13
N LEU A 29 4.59 11.05 12.27
CA LEU A 29 4.92 10.98 10.85
C LEU A 29 4.34 12.15 10.03
N ALA A 30 3.34 12.85 10.57
CA ALA A 30 2.94 14.17 10.05
C ALA A 30 4.02 15.25 10.22
N ARG A 31 5.08 14.98 11.01
CA ARG A 31 6.22 15.91 11.16
C ARG A 31 7.34 15.51 10.20
N PRO A 32 7.73 16.39 9.27
CA PRO A 32 8.79 16.10 8.32
C PRO A 32 10.13 15.85 9.05
N ILE A 33 10.89 14.84 8.59
CA ILE A 33 12.28 14.64 9.03
C ILE A 33 13.06 15.93 8.73
N THR A 34 13.57 16.59 9.77
CA THR A 34 14.39 17.78 9.60
C THR A 34 15.84 17.40 9.31
N ILE A 35 16.53 18.20 8.48
CA ILE A 35 17.96 18.01 8.19
C ILE A 35 18.78 18.04 9.49
N GLU A 36 18.41 18.91 10.44
CA GLU A 36 19.06 19.04 11.74
C GLU A 36 18.99 17.74 12.54
N LYS A 37 17.79 17.15 12.67
CA LYS A 37 17.60 15.88 13.38
C LYS A 37 18.39 14.76 12.71
N LEU A 38 18.33 14.70 11.38
CA LEU A 38 19.07 13.71 10.60
C LEU A 38 20.58 13.84 10.80
N CYS A 39 21.13 15.06 10.75
CA CYS A 39 22.54 15.34 10.96
C CYS A 39 23.00 14.99 12.39
N SER A 40 22.16 15.30 13.38
CA SER A 40 22.37 14.91 14.78
C SER A 40 22.44 13.38 14.94
N GLU A 41 21.52 12.65 14.31
CA GLU A 41 21.44 11.19 14.35
C GLU A 41 22.70 10.51 13.80
N VAL A 42 23.25 11.00 12.69
CA VAL A 42 24.46 10.43 12.07
C VAL A 42 25.78 11.02 12.58
N GLY A 43 25.71 12.08 13.41
CA GLY A 43 26.88 12.83 13.89
C GLY A 43 27.63 13.57 12.78
N LEU A 44 26.93 14.10 11.77
CA LEU A 44 27.51 14.84 10.64
C LEU A 44 26.94 16.26 10.54
N THR A 45 27.55 17.10 9.70
CA THR A 45 27.12 18.50 9.52
C THR A 45 26.11 18.65 8.40
N HIS A 46 25.36 19.76 8.38
CA HIS A 46 24.50 20.11 7.25
C HIS A 46 25.28 20.21 5.93
N GLY A 47 26.55 20.64 5.97
CA GLY A 47 27.40 20.66 4.78
C GLY A 47 27.68 19.28 4.21
N ALA A 48 27.81 18.25 5.06
CA ALA A 48 27.91 16.86 4.62
C ALA A 48 26.61 16.38 3.96
N PHE A 49 25.45 16.77 4.50
CA PHE A 49 24.16 16.48 3.87
C PHE A 49 24.06 17.12 2.47
N TYR A 50 24.32 18.43 2.36
CA TYR A 50 24.21 19.16 1.09
C TYR A 50 25.27 18.78 0.05
N PHE A 51 26.31 18.03 0.45
CA PHE A 51 27.26 17.42 -0.48
C PHE A 51 26.64 16.25 -1.28
N HIS A 52 25.62 15.59 -0.74
CA HIS A 52 24.93 14.46 -1.37
C HIS A 52 23.63 14.89 -2.06
N TRP A 53 22.88 15.79 -1.44
CA TRP A 53 21.58 16.24 -1.96
C TRP A 53 21.53 17.75 -2.07
N SER A 54 21.05 18.25 -3.21
CA SER A 54 20.86 19.69 -3.43
C SER A 54 19.74 20.29 -2.55
N SER A 55 18.86 19.45 -2.00
CA SER A 55 17.73 19.85 -1.18
C SER A 55 17.22 18.70 -0.32
N LYS A 56 16.43 19.01 0.72
CA LYS A 56 15.68 18.00 1.48
C LYS A 56 14.78 17.14 0.59
N ARG A 57 14.16 17.75 -0.42
CA ARG A 57 13.29 17.03 -1.35
C ARG A 57 14.04 15.98 -2.19
N ALA A 58 15.28 16.28 -2.60
CA ALA A 58 16.11 15.30 -3.29
C ALA A 58 16.50 14.13 -2.37
N PHE A 59 16.69 14.39 -1.08
CA PHE A 59 16.88 13.34 -0.07
C PHE A 59 15.62 12.51 0.14
N ASP A 60 14.43 13.15 0.22
CA ASP A 60 13.18 12.43 0.47
C ASP A 60 12.84 11.44 -0.67
N ALA A 61 13.07 11.84 -1.93
CA ALA A 61 12.91 10.93 -3.07
C ALA A 61 13.88 9.75 -3.01
N ASP A 62 15.14 10.01 -2.66
CA ASP A 62 16.18 8.99 -2.52
C ASP A 62 15.94 8.04 -1.35
N LEU A 63 15.36 8.57 -0.26
CA LEU A 63 14.94 7.78 0.89
C LEU A 63 13.75 6.87 0.55
N LEU A 64 12.80 7.33 -0.27
CA LEU A 64 11.70 6.49 -0.74
C LEU A 64 12.19 5.35 -1.65
N ASP A 65 13.12 5.63 -2.57
CA ASP A 65 13.77 4.59 -3.39
C ASP A 65 14.55 3.59 -2.51
N TYR A 66 15.26 4.08 -1.48
CA TYR A 66 15.98 3.24 -0.51
C TYR A 66 15.04 2.31 0.26
N LEU A 67 13.93 2.84 0.79
CA LEU A 67 12.92 2.04 1.50
C LEU A 67 12.30 0.99 0.58
N THR A 68 12.01 1.36 -0.67
CA THR A 68 11.45 0.45 -1.68
C THR A 68 12.39 -0.71 -1.99
N THR A 69 13.69 -0.44 -2.12
CA THR A 69 14.69 -1.48 -2.34
C THR A 69 14.80 -2.41 -1.13
N ALA A 70 14.78 -1.87 0.08
CA ALA A 70 14.86 -2.66 1.31
C ALA A 70 13.65 -3.61 1.46
N THR A 71 12.43 -3.13 1.17
CA THR A 71 11.22 -3.97 1.16
C THR A 71 11.31 -5.09 0.11
N GLN A 72 11.76 -4.78 -1.11
CA GLN A 72 11.94 -5.81 -2.15
C GLN A 72 12.96 -6.88 -1.74
N GLU A 73 14.06 -6.49 -1.09
CA GLU A 73 15.06 -7.45 -0.60
C GLU A 73 14.48 -8.36 0.49
N GLN A 74 13.60 -7.84 1.35
CA GLN A 74 12.89 -8.61 2.37
C GLN A 74 11.85 -9.56 1.74
N ASP A 75 11.03 -9.08 0.80
CA ASP A 75 10.03 -9.89 0.09
C ASP A 75 10.65 -11.05 -0.69
N ASN A 76 11.81 -10.82 -1.31
CA ASN A 76 12.57 -11.85 -2.02
C ASN A 76 13.22 -12.86 -1.08
N ALA A 77 13.53 -12.48 0.17
CA ALA A 77 14.11 -13.37 1.16
C ALA A 77 13.05 -14.27 1.83
N ASP A 78 11.82 -13.77 1.98
CA ASP A 78 10.72 -14.48 2.66
C ASP A 78 9.78 -15.24 1.69
N SER A 79 9.94 -15.08 0.37
CA SER A 79 9.20 -15.79 -0.69
C SER A 79 7.68 -15.84 -0.47
N VAL A 80 7.05 -14.69 -0.73
CA VAL A 80 5.60 -14.45 -0.81
C VAL A 80 4.81 -15.53 -1.58
N GLU A 81 5.46 -16.25 -2.50
CA GLU A 81 4.88 -17.39 -3.24
C GLU A 81 4.38 -18.54 -2.35
N ALA A 82 5.02 -18.80 -1.21
CA ALA A 82 4.72 -19.98 -0.39
C ALA A 82 3.48 -19.81 0.53
N GLU A 83 3.13 -18.57 0.90
CA GLU A 83 2.01 -18.29 1.82
C GLU A 83 0.69 -17.97 1.10
N ILE A 84 0.73 -17.42 -0.12
CA ILE A 84 -0.47 -16.97 -0.83
C ILE A 84 -1.13 -18.09 -1.65
N MET A 85 -0.40 -19.15 -2.01
CA MET A 85 -0.95 -20.28 -2.77
C MET A 85 -1.37 -21.43 -1.85
N PRO A 86 -2.66 -21.58 -1.50
CA PRO A 86 -3.14 -22.85 -0.97
C PRO A 86 -2.93 -23.93 -2.03
N ALA A 87 -2.27 -25.02 -1.66
CA ALA A 87 -2.14 -26.20 -2.51
C ALA A 87 -3.53 -26.84 -2.68
N THR A 88 -4.29 -26.43 -3.69
CA THR A 88 -5.64 -26.97 -3.95
C THR A 88 -5.71 -27.58 -5.34
N GLU A 89 -5.82 -28.90 -5.39
CA GLU A 89 -6.07 -29.71 -6.60
C GLU A 89 -7.53 -29.61 -7.13
N GLN A 90 -8.39 -28.76 -6.54
CA GLN A 90 -9.81 -28.68 -6.88
C GLN A 90 -10.24 -27.28 -7.28
N GLN A 91 -10.73 -27.16 -8.53
CA GLN A 91 -11.30 -25.96 -9.13
C GLN A 91 -12.75 -25.75 -8.64
N ASP A 92 -12.92 -25.26 -7.41
CA ASP A 92 -14.23 -24.86 -6.90
C ASP A 92 -14.28 -23.33 -6.72
N PHE A 93 -15.34 -22.69 -7.21
CA PHE A 93 -15.49 -21.24 -7.19
C PHE A 93 -15.70 -20.71 -5.76
N ASP A 94 -16.24 -21.54 -4.87
CA ASP A 94 -16.33 -21.22 -3.43
C ASP A 94 -14.94 -21.18 -2.76
N LEU A 95 -13.95 -21.88 -3.33
CA LEU A 95 -12.56 -21.80 -2.87
C LEU A 95 -11.89 -20.49 -3.31
N LEU A 96 -12.33 -19.86 -4.41
CA LEU A 96 -11.82 -18.56 -4.85
C LEU A 96 -12.11 -17.48 -3.80
N GLY A 97 -13.37 -17.35 -3.36
CA GLY A 97 -13.75 -16.36 -2.35
C GLY A 97 -12.98 -16.53 -1.04
N THR A 98 -12.82 -17.78 -0.59
CA THR A 98 -12.07 -18.12 0.64
C THR A 98 -10.58 -17.82 0.50
N SER A 99 -9.98 -18.13 -0.66
CA SER A 99 -8.56 -17.86 -0.93
C SER A 99 -8.28 -16.36 -1.02
N VAL A 100 -9.13 -15.60 -1.73
CA VAL A 100 -9.03 -14.13 -1.82
C VAL A 100 -9.16 -13.49 -0.44
N ARG A 101 -10.12 -13.94 0.38
CA ARG A 101 -10.29 -13.42 1.74
C ARG A 101 -9.05 -13.68 2.60
N THR A 102 -8.52 -14.90 2.56
CA THR A 102 -7.34 -15.28 3.32
C THR A 102 -6.12 -14.45 2.90
N ALA A 103 -5.89 -14.33 1.59
CA ALA A 103 -4.80 -13.53 1.04
C ALA A 103 -4.94 -12.05 1.40
N ALA A 104 -6.15 -11.49 1.36
CA ALA A 104 -6.40 -10.12 1.79
C ALA A 104 -6.07 -9.95 3.29
N LEU A 105 -6.59 -10.82 4.16
CA LEU A 105 -6.30 -10.71 5.60
C LEU A 105 -4.80 -10.83 5.92
N ALA A 106 -4.08 -11.74 5.25
CA ALA A 106 -2.64 -11.85 5.38
C ALA A 106 -1.91 -10.59 4.89
N THR A 107 -2.34 -10.03 3.75
CA THR A 107 -1.80 -8.77 3.21
C THR A 107 -2.02 -7.62 4.20
N TRP A 108 -3.21 -7.52 4.80
CA TRP A 108 -3.49 -6.53 5.83
C TRP A 108 -2.55 -6.68 7.03
N ASP A 109 -2.43 -7.90 7.57
CA ASP A 109 -1.61 -8.18 8.74
C ASP A 109 -0.13 -7.84 8.48
N PHE A 110 0.37 -8.16 7.28
CA PHE A 110 1.70 -7.75 6.82
C PHE A 110 1.85 -6.23 6.78
N LEU A 111 0.93 -5.53 6.12
CA LEU A 111 1.01 -4.07 5.95
C LEU A 111 0.94 -3.28 7.26
N VAL A 112 0.15 -3.73 8.23
CA VAL A 112 0.01 -3.02 9.51
C VAL A 112 1.15 -3.34 10.48
N THR A 113 1.82 -4.48 10.32
CA THR A 113 2.92 -4.90 11.21
C THR A 113 4.28 -4.45 10.69
N ASP A 114 4.50 -4.40 9.38
CA ASP A 114 5.78 -4.02 8.79
C ASP A 114 6.02 -2.49 8.96
N PRO A 115 7.04 -2.08 9.73
CA PRO A 115 7.33 -0.66 9.93
C PRO A 115 7.96 0.04 8.71
N THR A 116 8.64 -0.71 7.84
CA THR A 116 9.28 -0.19 6.63
C THR A 116 8.24 0.15 5.58
N LEU A 117 7.25 -0.73 5.36
CA LEU A 117 6.11 -0.46 4.50
C LEU A 117 5.28 0.72 4.98
N ARG A 118 5.05 0.82 6.30
CA ARG A 118 4.39 2.00 6.87
C ARG A 118 5.16 3.28 6.58
N ALA A 119 6.48 3.28 6.78
CA ALA A 119 7.34 4.40 6.44
C ALA A 119 7.25 4.76 4.94
N GLN A 120 7.18 3.76 4.07
CA GLN A 120 7.05 3.94 2.62
C GLN A 120 5.71 4.58 2.23
N VAL A 121 4.58 4.02 2.72
CA VAL A 121 3.21 4.57 2.52
C VAL A 121 3.09 6.01 3.01
N LEU A 122 3.77 6.33 4.11
CA LEU A 122 3.75 7.69 4.62
C LEU A 122 4.57 8.63 3.76
N MET A 123 5.75 8.20 3.31
CA MET A 123 6.58 8.98 2.38
C MET A 123 5.90 9.19 1.03
N SER A 124 5.12 8.22 0.53
CA SER A 124 4.31 8.39 -0.70
C SER A 124 3.18 9.40 -0.52
N SER A 125 2.64 9.54 0.70
CA SER A 125 1.57 10.50 1.01
C SER A 125 2.03 11.95 1.19
N LEU A 126 3.35 12.22 1.26
CA LEU A 126 3.88 13.57 1.43
C LEU A 126 3.82 14.36 0.11
N ASP A 127 3.32 15.59 0.17
CA ASP A 127 3.08 16.44 -1.01
C ASP A 127 4.39 16.99 -1.65
N GLY A 128 4.42 17.04 -3.00
CA GLY A 128 5.46 17.67 -3.83
C GLY A 128 5.96 16.85 -5.03
N ASP A 129 6.31 17.48 -6.17
CA ASP A 129 6.69 16.75 -7.43
C ASP A 129 7.92 15.82 -7.35
N GLY A 130 8.67 15.83 -6.24
CA GLY A 130 9.75 14.87 -5.96
C GLY A 130 9.20 13.55 -5.45
N ALA A 131 8.13 13.61 -4.66
CA ALA A 131 7.34 12.45 -4.26
C ALA A 131 6.72 11.79 -5.49
N LYS A 132 6.22 12.55 -6.48
CA LYS A 132 5.62 11.98 -7.70
C LYS A 132 6.53 10.99 -8.45
N HIS A 133 7.84 11.28 -8.55
CA HIS A 133 8.78 10.36 -9.21
C HIS A 133 9.05 9.11 -8.35
N GLY A 134 9.27 9.28 -7.05
CA GLY A 134 9.49 8.15 -6.15
C GLY A 134 8.25 7.27 -6.00
N VAL A 135 7.06 7.87 -5.95
CA VAL A 135 5.75 7.19 -5.94
C VAL A 135 5.54 6.40 -7.24
N ARG A 136 5.92 6.96 -8.38
CA ARG A 136 5.89 6.22 -9.65
C ARG A 136 6.82 5.00 -9.61
N ASN A 137 8.06 5.17 -9.19
CA ASN A 137 9.03 4.07 -9.06
C ASN A 137 8.52 2.99 -8.10
N LEU A 138 7.92 3.41 -6.98
CA LEU A 138 7.28 2.54 -6.00
C LEU A 138 6.19 1.69 -6.65
N TYR A 139 5.21 2.31 -7.31
CA TYR A 139 4.13 1.55 -7.95
C TYR A 139 4.61 0.70 -9.13
N ASP A 140 5.59 1.16 -9.90
CA ASP A 140 6.21 0.35 -10.95
C ASP A 140 6.90 -0.89 -10.36
N SER A 141 7.57 -0.74 -9.21
CA SER A 141 8.15 -1.84 -8.43
C SER A 141 7.07 -2.82 -7.94
N ILE A 142 6.01 -2.30 -7.31
CA ILE A 142 4.89 -3.13 -6.81
C ILE A 142 4.27 -3.92 -7.97
N VAL A 143 4.04 -3.29 -9.12
CA VAL A 143 3.55 -4.00 -10.32
C VAL A 143 4.52 -5.08 -10.76
N ALA A 144 5.82 -4.78 -10.85
CA ALA A 144 6.83 -5.76 -11.27
C ALA A 144 6.88 -6.98 -10.32
N THR A 145 6.68 -6.77 -9.02
CA THR A 145 6.66 -7.84 -8.01
C THR A 145 5.38 -8.65 -8.04
N TYR A 146 4.21 -8.01 -8.01
CA TYR A 146 2.94 -8.72 -7.78
C TYR A 146 2.21 -9.12 -9.06
N GLN A 147 2.48 -8.50 -10.21
CA GLN A 147 1.84 -8.88 -11.47
C GLN A 147 2.07 -10.37 -11.81
N PRO A 148 3.30 -10.91 -11.76
CA PRO A 148 3.54 -12.33 -12.05
C PRO A 148 2.85 -13.26 -11.03
N VAL A 149 2.74 -12.83 -9.76
CA VAL A 149 2.06 -13.59 -8.71
C VAL A 149 0.57 -13.70 -9.02
N TYR A 150 -0.08 -12.58 -9.38
CA TYR A 150 -1.50 -12.58 -9.75
C TYR A 150 -1.77 -13.36 -11.05
N GLU A 151 -0.87 -13.27 -12.03
CA GLU A 151 -0.94 -14.07 -13.26
C GLU A 151 -0.88 -15.57 -12.95
N SER A 152 0.14 -16.02 -12.21
CA SER A 152 0.31 -17.42 -11.82
C SER A 152 -0.88 -17.96 -11.02
N TRP A 153 -1.36 -17.17 -10.04
CA TRP A 153 -2.52 -17.53 -9.24
C TRP A 153 -3.79 -17.64 -10.09
N ALA A 154 -4.04 -16.68 -10.98
CA ALA A 154 -5.20 -16.71 -11.86
C ALA A 154 -5.16 -17.85 -12.88
N ASP A 155 -3.98 -18.15 -13.44
CA ASP A 155 -3.78 -19.28 -14.35
C ASP A 155 -4.17 -20.60 -13.68
N SER A 156 -3.81 -20.78 -12.40
CA SER A 156 -4.19 -21.97 -11.62
C SER A 156 -5.70 -22.15 -11.45
N LEU A 157 -6.44 -21.04 -11.50
CA LEU A 157 -7.90 -20.98 -11.36
C LEU A 157 -8.64 -20.83 -12.70
N ALA A 158 -7.91 -20.88 -13.83
CA ALA A 158 -8.44 -20.62 -15.17
C ALA A 158 -9.19 -19.27 -15.27
N LEU A 159 -8.61 -18.22 -14.69
CA LEU A 159 -9.12 -16.85 -14.72
C LEU A 159 -8.29 -15.96 -15.65
N GLU A 160 -8.93 -14.96 -16.24
CA GLU A 160 -8.30 -13.88 -17.02
C GLU A 160 -8.83 -12.50 -16.59
N PRO A 161 -8.09 -11.40 -16.86
CA PRO A 161 -8.59 -10.05 -16.60
C PRO A 161 -9.80 -9.76 -17.48
N ARG A 162 -10.85 -9.20 -16.86
CA ARG A 162 -12.01 -8.67 -17.58
C ARG A 162 -11.64 -7.32 -18.22
N PRO A 163 -11.95 -7.06 -19.50
CA PRO A 163 -11.74 -5.74 -20.08
C PRO A 163 -12.49 -4.64 -19.28
N PRO A 164 -11.89 -3.45 -19.07
CA PRO A 164 -10.59 -2.99 -19.58
C PRO A 164 -9.44 -3.20 -18.59
N PHE A 165 -9.58 -4.11 -17.61
CA PHE A 165 -8.51 -4.45 -16.70
C PHE A 165 -7.40 -5.21 -17.42
N THR A 166 -6.19 -4.98 -16.95
CA THR A 166 -4.97 -5.74 -17.28
C THR A 166 -4.34 -6.16 -15.97
N TRP A 167 -3.44 -7.14 -15.98
CA TRP A 167 -2.74 -7.54 -14.76
C TRP A 167 -2.05 -6.38 -14.04
N ARG A 168 -1.44 -5.47 -14.80
CA ARG A 168 -0.89 -4.22 -14.28
C ARG A 168 -1.96 -3.36 -13.58
N LYS A 169 -3.13 -3.15 -14.18
CA LYS A 169 -4.21 -2.36 -13.55
C LYS A 169 -4.74 -3.04 -12.29
N ILE A 170 -4.82 -4.37 -12.28
CA ILE A 170 -5.23 -5.15 -11.11
C ILE A 170 -4.24 -4.94 -9.96
N ALA A 171 -2.94 -5.13 -10.23
CA ALA A 171 -1.89 -4.94 -9.23
C ALA A 171 -1.89 -3.52 -8.64
N LEU A 172 -2.01 -2.50 -9.50
CA LEU A 172 -2.14 -1.11 -9.05
C LEU A 172 -3.39 -0.88 -8.19
N SER A 173 -4.55 -1.41 -8.60
CA SER A 173 -5.80 -1.23 -7.87
C SER A 173 -5.73 -1.84 -6.47
N LEU A 174 -5.20 -3.06 -6.35
CA LEU A 174 -5.05 -3.75 -5.07
C LEU A 174 -4.03 -3.05 -4.17
N ALA A 175 -2.92 -2.56 -4.73
CA ALA A 175 -1.93 -1.79 -3.99
C ALA A 175 -2.52 -0.48 -3.44
N ILE A 176 -3.23 0.29 -4.27
CA ILE A 176 -3.85 1.56 -3.86
C ILE A 176 -4.92 1.32 -2.79
N ILE A 177 -5.80 0.31 -2.93
CA ILE A 177 -6.76 -0.03 -1.86
C ILE A 177 -6.04 -0.32 -0.57
N SER A 178 -4.99 -1.13 -0.63
CA SER A 178 -4.22 -1.54 0.53
C SER A 178 -3.61 -0.33 1.24
N GLU A 179 -3.00 0.59 0.48
CA GLU A 179 -2.46 1.84 1.00
C GLU A 179 -3.53 2.74 1.63
N VAL A 180 -4.69 2.88 0.99
CA VAL A 180 -5.82 3.65 1.50
C VAL A 180 -6.31 3.09 2.82
N PHE A 181 -6.52 1.78 2.90
CA PHE A 181 -7.02 1.14 4.12
C PHE A 181 -5.98 1.18 5.25
N VAL A 182 -4.70 1.00 4.95
CA VAL A 182 -3.61 1.16 5.93
C VAL A 182 -3.56 2.59 6.44
N THR A 183 -3.70 3.56 5.56
CA THR A 183 -3.75 4.99 5.90
C THR A 183 -4.95 5.27 6.80
N VAL A 184 -6.18 4.92 6.36
CA VAL A 184 -7.41 5.15 7.13
C VAL A 184 -7.39 4.43 8.48
N GLY A 185 -6.96 3.17 8.51
CA GLY A 185 -6.82 2.41 9.75
C GLY A 185 -5.86 3.11 10.72
N ASN A 186 -4.66 3.43 10.27
CA ASN A 186 -3.67 4.03 11.15
C ASN A 186 -4.03 5.47 11.60
N PHE A 187 -4.57 6.31 10.71
CA PHE A 187 -5.02 7.66 11.08
C PHE A 187 -6.29 7.64 11.95
N GLY A 188 -7.20 6.69 11.74
CA GLY A 188 -8.44 6.55 12.50
C GLY A 188 -8.24 6.01 13.92
N PHE A 189 -7.27 5.11 14.12
CA PHE A 189 -7.04 4.47 15.43
C PHE A 189 -6.01 5.17 16.30
N ASP A 190 -5.00 5.81 15.70
CA ASP A 190 -3.97 6.52 16.45
C ASP A 190 -4.43 7.93 16.84
N ALA A 191 -5.44 8.53 16.18
CA ALA A 191 -5.96 9.87 16.52
C ALA A 191 -6.71 9.94 17.87
N ARG A 192 -6.99 8.80 18.53
CA ARG A 192 -7.48 8.80 19.92
C ARG A 192 -6.27 8.96 20.85
N ASP A 193 -6.25 10.07 21.56
CA ASP A 193 -5.25 10.37 22.59
C ASP A 193 -5.08 9.14 23.49
N PRO A 194 -3.85 8.60 23.69
CA PRO A 194 -3.61 7.48 24.58
C PRO A 194 -4.13 7.74 26.02
N GLU A 195 -4.30 9.00 26.44
CA GLU A 195 -4.90 9.36 27.73
C GLU A 195 -6.45 9.25 27.74
N ASP A 196 -7.09 9.35 26.57
CA ASP A 196 -8.55 9.28 26.39
C ASP A 196 -9.07 7.82 26.27
N ARG A 197 -8.15 6.83 26.35
CA ARG A 197 -8.47 5.39 26.45
C ARG A 197 -9.04 4.97 27.80
N THR A 198 -9.17 5.89 28.75
CA THR A 198 -9.57 5.56 30.13
C THR A 198 -11.06 5.72 30.43
N GLY A 199 -11.88 6.16 29.46
CA GLY A 199 -13.29 6.51 29.71
C GLY A 199 -14.35 5.73 28.94
N VAL A 200 -14.00 4.95 27.92
CA VAL A 200 -14.96 4.16 27.11
C VAL A 200 -14.40 2.76 26.97
N ASP A 201 -15.05 1.78 27.61
CA ASP A 201 -14.72 0.34 27.55
C ASP A 201 -14.93 -0.30 26.14
N GLY A 202 -14.96 0.52 25.09
CA GLY A 202 -14.94 0.06 23.71
C GLY A 202 -13.51 -0.31 23.34
N ASP A 203 -13.22 -1.61 23.36
CA ASP A 203 -11.92 -2.17 23.02
C ASP A 203 -11.47 -1.67 21.64
N GLY A 204 -10.34 -0.98 21.55
CA GLY A 204 -9.76 -0.55 20.28
C GLY A 204 -9.52 -1.71 19.31
N SER A 205 -9.48 -2.94 19.83
CA SER A 205 -9.49 -4.18 19.07
C SER A 205 -10.69 -4.29 18.12
N ASP A 206 -11.90 -3.94 18.56
CA ASP A 206 -13.11 -4.09 17.75
C ASP A 206 -13.10 -3.18 16.51
N ALA A 207 -12.53 -1.98 16.68
CA ALA A 207 -12.46 -1.00 15.62
C ALA A 207 -11.40 -1.40 14.56
N VAL A 208 -10.22 -1.87 15.00
CA VAL A 208 -9.17 -2.40 14.11
C VAL A 208 -9.68 -3.62 13.35
N GLU A 209 -10.34 -4.55 14.03
CA GLU A 209 -10.92 -5.75 13.39
C GLU A 209 -12.03 -5.38 12.40
N SER A 210 -12.83 -4.34 12.69
CA SER A 210 -13.83 -3.82 11.76
C SER A 210 -13.19 -3.29 10.46
N VAL A 211 -12.11 -2.52 10.53
CA VAL A 211 -11.40 -2.02 9.34
C VAL A 211 -10.71 -3.16 8.58
N ARG A 212 -10.08 -4.11 9.30
CA ARG A 212 -9.48 -5.31 8.72
C ARG A 212 -10.49 -6.16 7.94
N SER A 213 -11.65 -6.40 8.54
CA SER A 213 -12.76 -7.12 7.90
C SER A 213 -13.31 -6.36 6.69
N THR A 214 -13.46 -5.03 6.82
CA THR A 214 -13.91 -4.16 5.71
C THR A 214 -12.93 -4.21 4.53
N TYR A 215 -11.62 -4.14 4.79
CA TYR A 215 -10.59 -4.29 3.76
C TYR A 215 -10.74 -5.62 3.01
N ALA A 216 -10.83 -6.74 3.73
CA ALA A 216 -11.00 -8.06 3.10
C ALA A 216 -12.30 -8.15 2.27
N ASN A 217 -13.40 -7.58 2.75
CA ASN A 217 -14.66 -7.53 2.01
C ASN A 217 -14.57 -6.70 0.73
N VAL A 218 -13.84 -5.57 0.76
CA VAL A 218 -13.59 -4.75 -0.44
C VAL A 218 -12.77 -5.53 -1.46
N ILE A 219 -11.70 -6.21 -1.04
CA ILE A 219 -10.88 -7.04 -1.95
C ILE A 219 -11.71 -8.19 -2.54
N MET A 220 -12.51 -8.88 -1.71
CA MET A 220 -13.43 -9.94 -2.18
C MET A 220 -14.48 -9.42 -3.16
N GLY A 221 -14.97 -8.20 -2.99
CA GLY A 221 -15.90 -7.58 -3.94
C GLY A 221 -15.23 -7.17 -5.23
N LEU A 222 -13.99 -6.68 -5.18
CA LEU A 222 -13.29 -6.17 -6.35
C LEU A 222 -12.74 -7.27 -7.26
N VAL A 223 -12.11 -8.30 -6.71
CA VAL A 223 -11.43 -9.35 -7.51
C VAL A 223 -12.36 -10.00 -8.54
N PRO A 224 -13.60 -10.42 -8.21
CA PRO A 224 -14.54 -10.98 -9.18
C PRO A 224 -15.01 -10.00 -10.27
N THR A 225 -14.90 -8.69 -10.02
CA THR A 225 -15.22 -7.67 -11.03
C THR A 225 -14.08 -7.44 -12.01
N MET A 226 -12.83 -7.64 -11.55
CA MET A 226 -11.63 -7.48 -12.36
C MET A 226 -11.25 -8.74 -13.12
N LEU A 227 -11.67 -9.92 -12.65
CA LEU A 227 -11.38 -11.23 -13.25
C LEU A 227 -12.63 -11.90 -13.80
N ARG A 228 -12.44 -12.84 -14.72
CA ARG A 228 -13.48 -13.73 -15.25
C ARG A 228 -12.89 -15.09 -15.64
N PRO A 229 -13.69 -16.16 -15.74
CA PRO A 229 -13.22 -17.43 -16.29
C PRO A 229 -12.74 -17.28 -17.74
N ILE A 230 -11.66 -17.97 -18.10
CA ILE A 230 -11.13 -18.01 -19.47
C ILE A 230 -12.21 -18.54 -20.41
N GLY A 231 -12.49 -17.79 -21.47
CA GLY A 231 -13.51 -18.16 -22.47
C GLY A 231 -14.97 -18.04 -21.97
N GLY A 232 -15.19 -17.58 -20.75
CA GLY A 232 -16.52 -17.29 -20.22
C GLY A 232 -17.12 -16.05 -20.88
N GLY A 233 -18.40 -16.13 -21.27
CA GLY A 233 -19.19 -14.94 -21.57
C GLY A 233 -19.37 -14.11 -20.29
N ASP A 234 -19.46 -12.78 -20.40
CA ASP A 234 -19.58 -11.90 -19.24
C ASP A 234 -20.95 -12.10 -18.55
N PRO A 235 -21.04 -12.79 -17.40
CA PRO A 235 -22.33 -13.13 -16.80
C PRO A 235 -23.02 -11.91 -16.19
N ASN A 236 -22.25 -10.84 -15.91
CA ASN A 236 -22.71 -9.66 -15.17
C ASN A 236 -22.67 -8.41 -16.05
N GLN A 237 -23.34 -8.45 -17.20
CA GLN A 237 -23.53 -7.27 -18.05
C GLN A 237 -24.27 -6.12 -17.32
N ALA A 238 -25.00 -6.42 -16.23
CA ALA A 238 -25.65 -5.43 -15.37
C ALA A 238 -24.72 -4.79 -14.32
N ASP A 239 -23.69 -5.48 -13.82
CA ASP A 239 -22.66 -4.87 -12.95
C ASP A 239 -21.62 -4.07 -13.76
N ALA A 240 -21.60 -4.29 -15.08
CA ALA A 240 -20.74 -3.57 -16.01
C ALA A 240 -20.96 -2.05 -16.00
N GLU A 241 -22.16 -1.53 -15.64
CA GLU A 241 -22.40 -0.08 -15.54
C GLU A 241 -21.66 0.58 -14.36
N ASN A 242 -21.59 -0.09 -13.21
CA ASN A 242 -20.79 0.38 -12.08
C ASN A 242 -19.29 0.24 -12.35
N LEU A 243 -18.89 -0.83 -13.03
CA LEU A 243 -17.52 -1.03 -13.51
C LEU A 243 -17.13 -0.05 -14.62
N HIS A 244 -18.07 0.40 -15.45
CA HIS A 244 -17.83 1.38 -16.51
C HIS A 244 -17.39 2.73 -15.95
N THR A 245 -17.84 3.09 -14.74
CA THR A 245 -17.42 4.34 -14.06
C THR A 245 -15.98 4.23 -13.56
N LEU A 246 -15.60 3.09 -12.96
CA LEU A 246 -14.22 2.75 -12.58
C LEU A 246 -13.28 2.58 -13.79
N ALA A 247 -13.78 1.98 -14.86
CA ALA A 247 -13.09 1.75 -16.12
C ALA A 247 -12.90 3.04 -16.95
N ALA A 248 -13.86 3.96 -16.92
CA ALA A 248 -13.74 5.28 -17.53
C ALA A 248 -12.67 6.11 -16.82
N ALA A 249 -12.63 6.06 -15.49
CA ALA A 249 -11.53 6.61 -14.69
C ALA A 249 -10.17 5.96 -15.03
N ALA A 250 -10.11 4.63 -15.17
CA ALA A 250 -8.89 3.89 -15.53
C ALA A 250 -8.44 4.06 -17.00
N ASN A 251 -9.29 4.62 -17.87
CA ASN A 251 -8.98 4.88 -19.27
C ASN A 251 -8.79 6.37 -19.59
N ALA A 252 -9.07 7.27 -18.64
CA ALA A 252 -9.04 8.71 -18.86
C ALA A 252 -7.65 9.36 -18.70
N GLY A 253 -6.62 8.65 -18.22
CA GLY A 253 -5.27 9.22 -18.17
C GLY A 253 -4.21 8.47 -17.35
N THR A 254 -3.30 9.23 -16.75
CA THR A 254 -2.12 8.79 -15.99
C THR A 254 -2.49 8.01 -14.72
N ALA A 255 -1.52 7.31 -14.10
CA ALA A 255 -1.72 6.60 -12.83
C ALA A 255 -2.27 7.51 -11.71
N GLU A 256 -1.98 8.81 -11.80
CA GLU A 256 -2.45 9.86 -10.89
C GLU A 256 -3.97 10.11 -11.04
N GLU A 257 -4.49 10.19 -12.27
CA GLU A 257 -5.92 10.39 -12.54
C GLU A 257 -6.76 9.15 -12.20
N PHE A 258 -6.19 7.96 -12.37
CA PHE A 258 -6.80 6.72 -11.88
C PHE A 258 -6.84 6.71 -10.35
N ALA A 259 -5.74 7.07 -9.68
CA ALA A 259 -5.68 7.12 -8.22
C ALA A 259 -6.69 8.14 -7.66
N ASP A 260 -6.81 9.33 -8.23
CA ASP A 260 -7.77 10.36 -7.78
C ASP A 260 -9.22 9.91 -7.93
N SER A 261 -9.58 9.37 -9.10
CA SER A 261 -10.95 8.90 -9.36
C SER A 261 -11.31 7.67 -8.53
N PHE A 262 -10.33 6.79 -8.32
CA PHE A 262 -10.48 5.61 -7.48
C PHE A 262 -10.52 5.97 -6.00
N LEU A 263 -9.76 6.97 -5.55
CA LEU A 263 -9.85 7.56 -4.21
C LEU A 263 -11.21 8.22 -4.00
N GLU A 264 -11.76 8.94 -4.98
CA GLU A 264 -13.09 9.52 -4.89
C GLU A 264 -14.17 8.43 -4.78
N TYR A 265 -14.06 7.37 -5.57
CA TYR A 265 -14.91 6.18 -5.48
C TYR A 265 -14.78 5.48 -4.11
N LEU A 266 -13.56 5.17 -3.67
CA LEU A 266 -13.28 4.53 -2.39
C LEU A 266 -13.71 5.41 -1.21
N THR A 267 -13.57 6.73 -1.32
CA THR A 267 -14.08 7.69 -0.35
C THR A 267 -15.61 7.67 -0.32
N GLY A 268 -16.26 7.55 -1.48
CA GLY A 268 -17.71 7.34 -1.59
C GLY A 268 -18.16 6.04 -0.92
N VAL A 269 -17.48 4.93 -1.21
CA VAL A 269 -17.72 3.61 -0.60
C VAL A 269 -17.48 3.63 0.90
N ALA A 270 -16.38 4.23 1.36
CA ALA A 270 -16.03 4.35 2.77
C ALA A 270 -17.01 5.24 3.54
N ARG A 271 -17.47 6.35 2.94
CA ARG A 271 -18.53 7.19 3.53
C ARG A 271 -19.85 6.44 3.65
N ALA A 272 -20.23 5.67 2.63
CA ALA A 272 -21.43 4.85 2.67
C ALA A 272 -21.35 3.75 3.75
N ALA A 273 -20.19 3.08 3.87
CA ALA A 273 -19.94 2.10 4.91
C ALA A 273 -19.94 2.73 6.33
N ALA A 274 -19.34 3.90 6.50
CA ALA A 274 -19.34 4.61 7.78
C ALA A 274 -20.74 5.12 8.20
N ALA A 275 -21.60 5.45 7.23
CA ALA A 275 -23.00 5.79 7.48
C ALA A 275 -23.81 4.58 7.97
N ASP A 276 -23.64 3.40 7.35
CA ASP A 276 -24.33 2.16 7.78
C ASP A 276 -23.89 1.69 9.19
N ILE A 277 -22.66 2.03 9.60
CA ILE A 277 -22.15 1.76 10.95
C ILE A 277 -22.70 2.75 11.99
N SER A 278 -22.95 4.01 11.60
CA SER A 278 -23.47 5.05 12.52
C SER A 278 -24.98 4.94 12.78
N ASP A 279 -25.70 4.22 11.94
CA ASP A 279 -27.16 3.99 12.05
C ASP A 279 -27.50 2.70 12.83
N ARG A 280 -26.51 1.95 13.33
CA ARG A 280 -26.67 0.74 14.17
C ARG A 280 -26.30 1.02 15.62
#